data_AF-A0A9D6X8D3-F1
#
_entry.id   AF-A0A9D6X8D3-F1
#
_cell.length_a   1.000
_cell.length_b   1.000
_cell.length_c   1.000
_cell.angle_alpha   90.00
_cell.angle_beta   90.00
_cell.angle_gamma   90.00
#
_symmetry.space_group_name_H-M   'P 1'
#
loop_
_entity.id
_entity.type
_entity.pdbx_description
1 polymer ?
#
loop_
_entity_poly.entity_id
_entity_poly.type
_entity_poly.pdbx_seq_one_letter_code
_entity_poly.pdbx_strand_id
1 'polypeptide(L)'
;MTRFRILWSALLLLALTAPSVRADDPCMADDEEKATKATIAAALKAEKAGKPAELFMAYRAVVYNDCVEGVNKGLADKARASLPKLARDLAKAAEAKGLLYSKEPVGTDGKTSAFAWLEASGDYNEANRVMLKVVHAKSDNLELFKTAWEVDRSRHGPRDLKTGEQKPYVSPAAYRQELQKIASANADRLMKTEEKDAAGLSGSSTDVGMATMHSLEKLKKASDWMKFLPNGDQPARARAEQRGDTILKRADPTFTQGSATAYYEFAGSPKAKEKLAQLNKKMEESSHAMEKSAEKMKGAITVEKSEADQKKFKKGKADLEKELGF
;
A
#
# COMPACT_ATOMS: atom_id res chain seq x y z
N MET A 1 -45.66 64.89 -66.14
CA MET A 1 -45.33 63.82 -67.11
C MET A 1 -43.80 63.71 -67.09
N THR A 2 -43.11 62.60 -66.83
CA THR A 2 -43.44 61.17 -66.95
C THR A 2 -42.37 60.37 -66.16
N ARG A 3 -42.78 59.19 -65.70
CA ARG A 3 -42.04 58.10 -65.02
C ARG A 3 -40.75 57.66 -65.75
N PHE A 4 -39.76 57.07 -65.06
CA PHE A 4 -39.39 55.65 -65.21
C PHE A 4 -38.16 55.20 -64.37
N ARG A 5 -38.44 54.23 -63.48
CA ARG A 5 -37.65 53.10 -62.96
C ARG A 5 -36.12 53.18 -62.90
N ILE A 6 -35.64 53.28 -61.65
CA ILE A 6 -34.34 52.80 -61.18
C ILE A 6 -34.44 51.27 -61.02
N LEU A 7 -33.72 50.50 -61.83
CA LEU A 7 -33.44 49.08 -61.58
C LEU A 7 -32.10 48.69 -62.23
N TRP A 8 -31.23 48.13 -61.39
CA TRP A 8 -30.21 47.12 -61.69
C TRP A 8 -28.94 47.54 -62.45
N SER A 9 -27.85 47.68 -61.71
CA SER A 9 -26.66 46.80 -61.82
C SER A 9 -25.53 47.35 -60.94
N ALA A 10 -25.62 47.13 -59.63
CA ALA A 10 -24.48 47.24 -58.74
C ALA A 10 -24.06 45.82 -58.36
N LEU A 11 -22.98 45.36 -58.98
CA LEU A 11 -22.28 44.12 -58.67
C LEU A 11 -21.94 44.12 -57.17
N LEU A 12 -22.58 43.22 -56.43
CA LEU A 12 -22.24 42.88 -55.05
C LEU A 12 -20.88 42.15 -55.05
N LEU A 13 -19.77 42.91 -54.97
CA LEU A 13 -18.52 42.39 -54.43
C LEU A 13 -18.58 42.46 -52.91
N LEU A 14 -19.42 41.60 -52.34
CA LEU A 14 -19.33 41.24 -50.94
C LEU A 14 -18.12 40.31 -50.83
N ALA A 15 -16.94 40.92 -50.64
CA ALA A 15 -15.78 40.20 -50.15
C ALA A 15 -16.16 39.68 -48.76
N LEU A 16 -16.64 38.43 -48.75
CA LEU A 16 -16.68 37.60 -47.56
C LEU A 16 -15.26 37.61 -46.99
N THR A 17 -15.02 38.43 -45.98
CA THR A 17 -14.01 38.18 -44.97
C THR A 17 -14.46 36.94 -44.21
N ALA A 18 -14.41 35.78 -44.88
CA ALA A 18 -14.42 34.52 -44.19
C ALA A 18 -13.19 34.55 -43.28
N PRO A 19 -13.34 34.30 -41.96
CA PRO A 19 -12.18 33.98 -41.16
C PRO A 19 -11.50 32.82 -41.88
N SER A 20 -10.21 32.99 -42.20
CA SER A 20 -9.39 31.92 -42.73
C SER A 20 -9.50 30.77 -41.74
N VAL A 21 -10.34 29.79 -42.05
CA VAL A 21 -10.43 28.53 -41.31
C VAL A 21 -9.11 27.84 -41.59
N ARG A 22 -8.12 28.09 -40.73
CA ARG A 22 -6.88 27.32 -40.69
C ARG A 22 -7.28 25.93 -40.24
N ALA A 23 -7.28 25.00 -41.18
CA ALA A 23 -7.49 23.59 -40.91
C ALA A 23 -6.49 23.11 -39.85
N ASP A 24 -7.04 22.62 -38.73
CA ASP A 24 -6.48 21.65 -37.78
C ASP A 24 -5.01 21.81 -37.36
N ASP A 25 -4.57 23.02 -36.98
CA ASP A 25 -3.47 23.13 -36.03
C ASP A 25 -4.08 23.27 -34.62
N PRO A 26 -4.09 22.19 -33.80
CA PRO A 26 -4.69 22.21 -32.46
C PRO A 26 -4.05 23.25 -31.54
N CYS A 27 -2.89 23.81 -31.90
CA CYS A 27 -2.19 24.85 -31.16
C CYS A 27 -2.58 26.28 -31.54
N MET A 28 -3.43 26.46 -32.56
CA MET A 28 -3.81 27.78 -33.12
C MET A 28 -5.31 28.08 -32.98
N ALA A 29 -6.05 27.27 -32.22
CA ALA A 29 -7.36 27.70 -31.73
C ALA A 29 -7.19 28.80 -30.67
N ASP A 30 -8.12 29.76 -30.64
CA ASP A 30 -7.94 31.03 -29.90
C ASP A 30 -7.64 30.84 -28.40
N ASP A 31 -8.24 29.81 -27.79
CA ASP A 31 -8.06 29.50 -26.37
C ASP A 31 -6.69 28.86 -26.10
N GLU A 32 -6.24 27.95 -26.97
CA GLU A 32 -4.94 27.28 -26.92
C GLU A 32 -3.79 28.26 -27.20
N GLU A 33 -3.97 29.18 -28.15
CA GLU A 33 -3.01 30.25 -28.44
C GLU A 33 -2.87 31.17 -27.22
N LYS A 34 -3.99 31.57 -26.61
CA LYS A 34 -4.00 32.40 -25.39
C LYS A 34 -3.33 31.70 -24.21
N ALA A 35 -3.62 30.42 -23.99
CA ALA A 35 -3.00 29.62 -22.93
C ALA A 35 -1.48 29.44 -23.15
N THR A 36 -1.07 29.24 -24.40
CA THR A 36 0.34 29.12 -24.80
C THR A 36 1.09 30.43 -24.56
N LYS A 37 0.52 31.57 -24.97
CA LYS A 37 1.08 32.91 -24.69
C LYS A 37 1.18 33.18 -23.18
N ALA A 38 0.17 32.79 -22.40
CA ALA A 38 0.21 32.92 -20.94
C ALA A 38 1.33 32.08 -20.32
N THR A 39 1.54 30.86 -20.80
CA THR A 39 2.62 29.97 -20.35
C THR A 39 3.99 30.58 -20.64
N ILE A 40 4.20 31.11 -21.85
CA ILE A 40 5.43 31.81 -22.24
C ILE A 40 5.66 33.05 -21.35
N ALA A 41 4.64 33.88 -21.17
CA ALA A 41 4.74 35.09 -20.35
C ALA A 41 5.07 34.76 -18.88
N ALA A 42 4.47 33.71 -18.33
CA ALA A 42 4.76 33.24 -16.97
C ALA A 42 6.22 32.76 -16.83
N ALA A 43 6.74 32.02 -17.81
CA ALA A 43 8.13 31.57 -17.82
C ALA A 43 9.12 32.74 -17.89
N LEU A 44 8.90 33.71 -18.80
CA LEU A 44 9.75 34.90 -18.89
C LEU A 44 9.69 35.76 -17.62
N LYS A 45 8.53 35.82 -16.95
CA LYS A 45 8.40 36.50 -15.65
C LYS A 45 9.17 35.77 -14.56
N ALA A 46 9.10 34.44 -14.51
CA ALA A 46 9.83 33.63 -13.54
C ALA A 46 11.35 33.71 -13.74
N GLU A 47 11.83 33.78 -14.98
CA GLU A 47 13.25 34.01 -15.29
C GLU A 47 13.74 35.34 -14.68
N LYS A 48 12.96 36.41 -14.85
CA LYS A 48 13.28 37.74 -14.29
C LYS A 48 13.23 37.77 -12.76
N ALA A 49 12.33 36.99 -12.16
CA ALA A 49 12.19 36.92 -10.70
C ALA A 49 13.37 36.21 -10.03
N GLY A 50 14.11 35.36 -10.75
CA GLY A 50 15.30 34.68 -10.25
C GLY A 50 15.04 33.68 -9.13
N LYS A 51 13.78 33.26 -8.91
CA LYS A 51 13.40 32.32 -7.87
C LYS A 51 13.40 30.88 -8.42
N PRO A 52 14.29 29.99 -7.95
CA PRO A 52 14.50 28.67 -8.56
C PRO A 52 13.25 27.78 -8.62
N ALA A 53 12.45 27.73 -7.55
CA ALA A 53 11.25 26.90 -7.51
C ALA A 53 10.13 27.41 -8.45
N GLU A 54 9.92 28.72 -8.51
CA GLU A 54 8.96 29.34 -9.43
C GLU A 54 9.40 29.14 -10.89
N LEU A 55 10.70 29.29 -11.16
CA LEU A 55 11.27 29.05 -12.48
C LEU A 55 11.12 27.59 -12.91
N PHE A 56 11.31 26.63 -11.98
CA PHE A 56 11.11 25.22 -12.26
C PHE A 56 9.68 24.94 -12.68
N MET A 57 8.70 25.44 -11.93
CA MET A 57 7.29 25.24 -12.25
C MET A 57 6.92 25.84 -13.60
N ALA A 58 7.43 27.03 -13.91
CA ALA A 58 7.16 27.68 -15.19
C ALA A 58 7.82 26.96 -16.38
N TYR A 59 9.08 26.53 -16.24
CA TYR A 59 9.75 25.74 -17.27
C TYR A 59 9.12 24.36 -17.45
N ARG A 60 8.65 23.74 -16.36
CA ARG A 60 7.90 22.50 -16.44
C ARG A 60 6.62 22.69 -17.26
N ALA A 61 5.86 23.76 -17.02
CA ALA A 61 4.68 24.09 -17.81
C ALA A 61 5.00 24.32 -19.29
N VAL A 62 6.13 24.95 -19.61
CA VAL A 62 6.63 25.09 -21.00
C VAL A 62 6.91 23.71 -21.62
N VAL A 63 7.61 22.83 -20.93
CA VAL A 63 8.01 21.51 -21.46
C VAL A 63 6.79 20.60 -21.72
N TYR A 64 5.74 20.69 -20.90
CA TYR A 64 4.52 19.89 -21.06
C TYR A 64 3.47 20.53 -21.97
N ASN A 65 3.73 21.74 -22.49
CA ASN A 65 2.85 22.37 -23.47
C ASN A 65 3.48 22.22 -24.86
N ASP A 66 3.02 21.21 -25.60
CA ASP A 66 3.53 20.87 -26.94
C ASP A 66 3.39 22.04 -27.94
N CYS A 67 2.46 22.96 -27.72
CA CYS A 67 2.25 24.14 -28.56
C CYS A 67 3.31 25.23 -28.38
N VAL A 68 4.03 25.25 -27.24
CA VAL A 68 5.08 26.25 -27.00
C VAL A 68 6.23 26.07 -27.98
N GLU A 69 6.54 24.85 -28.43
CA GLU A 69 7.62 24.65 -29.40
C GLU A 69 7.34 25.31 -30.76
N GLY A 70 6.08 25.29 -31.21
CA GLY A 70 5.65 25.97 -32.43
C GLY A 70 5.69 27.50 -32.33
N VAL A 71 5.46 28.05 -31.14
CA VAL A 71 5.38 29.51 -30.90
C VAL A 71 6.73 30.12 -30.48
N ASN A 72 7.47 29.44 -29.61
CA ASN A 72 8.75 29.90 -29.06
C ASN A 72 9.69 28.70 -28.76
N LYS A 73 10.20 28.10 -29.84
CA LYS A 73 11.16 26.99 -29.78
C LYS A 73 12.37 27.27 -28.89
N GLY A 74 12.93 28.48 -28.94
CA GLY A 74 14.11 28.84 -28.14
C GLY A 74 13.85 28.74 -26.63
N LEU A 75 12.67 29.15 -26.17
CA LEU A 75 12.26 28.99 -24.77
C LEU A 75 12.01 27.52 -24.42
N ALA A 76 11.37 26.75 -25.31
CA ALA A 76 11.14 25.32 -25.11
C ALA A 76 12.47 24.56 -24.96
N ASP A 77 13.43 24.79 -25.85
CA ASP A 77 14.75 24.16 -25.82
C ASP A 77 15.53 24.56 -24.55
N LYS A 78 15.48 25.84 -24.18
CA LYS A 78 16.11 26.34 -22.94
C LYS A 78 15.49 25.69 -21.70
N ALA A 79 14.16 25.59 -21.65
CA ALA A 79 13.45 24.97 -20.54
C ALA A 79 13.84 23.48 -20.43
N ARG A 80 13.82 22.73 -21.53
CA ARG A 80 14.25 21.31 -21.59
C ARG A 80 15.68 21.12 -21.10
N ALA A 81 16.60 21.98 -21.55
CA ALA A 81 18.00 21.90 -21.15
C ALA A 81 18.24 22.25 -19.67
N SER A 82 17.45 23.18 -19.12
CA SER A 82 17.66 23.73 -17.78
C SER A 82 16.93 22.96 -16.68
N LEU A 83 15.78 22.35 -16.99
CA LEU A 83 14.90 21.71 -16.02
C LEU A 83 15.61 20.65 -15.15
N PRO A 84 16.44 19.73 -15.71
CA PRO A 84 17.11 18.71 -14.90
C PRO A 84 18.09 19.30 -13.88
N LYS A 85 18.88 20.31 -14.27
CA LYS A 85 19.83 20.96 -13.36
C LYS A 85 19.07 21.68 -12.24
N LEU A 86 18.02 22.41 -12.59
CA LEU A 86 17.21 23.16 -11.62
C LEU A 86 16.54 22.23 -10.60
N ALA A 87 15.99 21.09 -11.04
CA ALA A 87 15.48 20.06 -10.14
C ALA A 87 16.55 19.51 -9.20
N ARG A 88 17.75 19.20 -9.71
CA ARG A 88 18.85 18.68 -8.88
C ARG A 88 19.29 19.68 -7.82
N ASP A 89 19.37 20.97 -8.16
CA ASP A 89 19.77 22.00 -7.21
C ASP A 89 18.69 22.21 -6.13
N LEU A 90 17.41 22.22 -6.52
CA LEU A 90 16.27 22.24 -5.58
C LEU A 90 16.22 21.00 -4.69
N ALA A 91 16.45 19.81 -5.26
CA ALA A 91 16.47 18.55 -4.54
C ALA A 91 17.61 18.50 -3.52
N LYS A 92 18.83 18.93 -3.90
CA LYS A 92 19.96 19.07 -2.97
C LYS A 92 19.63 20.00 -1.80
N ALA A 93 18.99 21.13 -2.08
CA ALA A 93 18.56 22.05 -1.03
C ALA A 93 17.50 21.43 -0.10
N ALA A 94 16.57 20.63 -0.64
CA ALA A 94 15.59 19.89 0.14
C ALA A 94 16.25 18.78 0.99
N GLU A 95 17.23 18.05 0.44
CA GLU A 95 18.00 17.04 1.18
C GLU A 95 18.78 17.65 2.34
N ALA A 96 19.40 18.81 2.15
CA ALA A 96 20.12 19.52 3.21
C ALA A 96 19.19 19.92 4.37
N LYS A 97 17.88 20.09 4.10
CA LYS A 97 16.84 20.36 5.10
C LYS A 97 16.21 19.08 5.68
N GLY A 98 16.66 17.90 5.26
CA GLY A 98 16.06 16.62 5.67
C GLY A 98 14.71 16.30 5.00
N LEU A 99 14.28 17.09 4.03
CA LEU A 99 13.03 16.90 3.28
C LEU A 99 13.25 15.87 2.17
N LEU A 100 13.45 14.62 2.54
CA LEU A 100 13.84 13.58 1.57
C LEU A 100 12.66 13.06 0.74
N TYR A 101 11.52 12.79 1.38
CA TYR A 101 10.35 12.20 0.73
C TYR A 101 9.03 12.77 1.28
N SER A 102 8.13 13.07 0.36
CA SER A 102 6.72 13.39 0.59
C SER A 102 5.90 12.87 -0.58
N LYS A 103 4.62 12.53 -0.34
CA LYS A 103 3.66 12.23 -1.41
C LYS A 103 3.11 13.50 -2.09
N GLU A 104 3.38 14.65 -1.51
CA GLU A 104 2.90 15.95 -2.00
C GLU A 104 3.61 16.32 -3.31
N PRO A 105 2.88 16.93 -4.27
CA PRO A 105 3.47 17.39 -5.50
C PRO A 105 4.46 18.53 -5.26
N VAL A 106 5.22 18.86 -6.31
CA VAL A 106 6.11 20.02 -6.31
C VAL A 106 5.34 21.33 -6.09
N GLY A 107 5.90 22.21 -5.27
CA GLY A 107 5.32 23.48 -4.89
C GLY A 107 6.39 24.53 -4.60
N THR A 108 5.97 25.78 -4.44
CA THR A 108 6.87 26.93 -4.20
C THR A 108 6.93 27.36 -2.73
N ASP A 109 6.27 26.62 -1.83
CA ASP A 109 6.15 26.89 -0.40
C ASP A 109 7.39 26.50 0.42
N GLY A 110 8.39 25.89 -0.23
CA GLY A 110 9.63 25.46 0.39
C GLY A 110 9.55 24.15 1.17
N LYS A 111 8.42 23.42 1.10
CA LYS A 111 8.22 22.13 1.78
C LYS A 111 8.39 20.92 0.86
N THR A 112 8.50 21.15 -0.45
CA THR A 112 8.68 20.09 -1.45
C THR A 112 9.91 19.24 -1.15
N SER A 113 9.72 17.92 -1.20
CA SER A 113 10.77 16.94 -0.94
C SER A 113 11.76 16.81 -2.11
N ALA A 114 12.97 16.34 -1.79
CA ALA A 114 13.99 16.04 -2.78
C ALA A 114 13.52 15.03 -3.83
N PHE A 115 12.84 13.97 -3.39
CA PHE A 115 12.22 12.99 -4.27
C PHE A 115 11.22 13.65 -5.24
N ALA A 116 10.33 14.51 -4.75
CA ALA A 116 9.30 15.15 -5.58
C ALA A 116 9.90 16.05 -6.68
N TRP A 117 10.95 16.83 -6.38
CA TRP A 117 11.65 17.63 -7.39
C TRP A 117 12.24 16.79 -8.51
N LEU A 118 12.88 15.67 -8.15
CA LEU A 118 13.53 14.78 -9.11
C LEU A 118 12.49 14.02 -9.95
N GLU A 119 11.44 13.49 -9.32
CA GLU A 119 10.30 12.86 -10.02
C GLU A 119 9.66 13.80 -11.03
N ALA A 120 9.37 15.05 -10.62
CA ALA A 120 8.72 16.03 -11.48
C ALA A 120 9.56 16.45 -12.69
N SER A 121 10.88 16.24 -12.64
CA SER A 121 11.82 16.50 -13.73
C SER A 121 12.09 15.29 -14.62
N GLY A 122 11.64 14.10 -14.22
CA GLY A 122 11.94 12.84 -14.90
C GLY A 122 13.34 12.29 -14.62
N ASP A 123 14.10 12.85 -13.67
CA ASP A 123 15.39 12.31 -13.24
C ASP A 123 15.22 11.13 -12.27
N TYR A 124 14.63 10.04 -12.78
CA TYR A 124 14.24 8.88 -11.98
C TYR A 124 15.42 8.17 -11.33
N ASN A 125 16.61 8.22 -11.92
CA ASN A 125 17.81 7.62 -11.34
C ASN A 125 18.20 8.31 -10.03
N GLU A 126 18.19 9.65 -10.03
CA GLU A 126 18.49 10.41 -8.83
C GLU A 126 17.34 10.33 -7.81
N ALA A 127 16.09 10.32 -8.28
CA ALA A 127 14.93 10.07 -7.41
C ALA A 127 15.01 8.70 -6.72
N ASN A 128 15.45 7.68 -7.44
CA ASN A 128 15.71 6.34 -6.89
C ASN A 128 16.80 6.36 -5.82
N ARG A 129 17.89 7.11 -6.01
CA ARG A 129 18.92 7.28 -4.97
C ARG A 129 18.33 7.88 -3.69
N VAL A 130 17.53 8.94 -3.81
CA VAL A 130 16.87 9.58 -2.67
C VAL A 130 15.88 8.63 -2.00
N MET A 131 15.10 7.87 -2.78
CA MET A 131 14.17 6.88 -2.25
C MET A 131 14.90 5.80 -1.45
N LEU A 132 16.01 5.24 -1.96
CA LEU A 132 16.82 4.27 -1.21
C LEU A 132 17.35 4.87 0.09
N LYS A 133 17.83 6.12 0.07
CA LYS A 133 18.28 6.82 1.28
C LYS A 133 17.17 6.88 2.34
N VAL A 134 15.93 7.12 1.93
CA VAL A 134 14.75 7.17 2.81
C VAL A 134 14.40 5.79 3.35
N VAL A 135 14.39 4.77 2.49
CA VAL A 135 14.12 3.38 2.90
C VAL A 135 15.21 2.90 3.86
N HIS A 136 16.49 3.18 3.62
CA HIS A 136 17.56 2.81 4.55
C HIS A 136 17.41 3.49 5.92
N ALA A 137 17.04 4.78 5.95
CA ALA A 137 16.84 5.49 7.20
C ALA A 137 15.66 4.94 8.04
N LYS A 138 14.70 4.29 7.40
CA LYS A 138 13.52 3.66 8.03
C LYS A 138 13.34 2.23 7.53
N SER A 139 14.40 1.43 7.67
CA SER A 139 14.53 0.13 7.01
C SER A 139 13.48 -0.91 7.43
N ASP A 140 12.82 -0.70 8.56
CA ASP A 140 11.76 -1.56 9.09
C ASP A 140 10.33 -1.08 8.75
N ASN A 141 10.20 0.07 8.07
CA ASN A 141 8.92 0.60 7.63
C ASN A 141 8.48 -0.06 6.32
N LEU A 142 7.64 -1.09 6.43
CA LEU A 142 7.13 -1.85 5.30
C LEU A 142 6.33 -1.01 4.29
N GLU A 143 5.55 -0.02 4.75
CA GLU A 143 4.72 0.81 3.85
C GLU A 143 5.56 1.75 2.98
N LEU A 144 6.63 2.30 3.57
CA LEU A 144 7.62 3.06 2.83
C LEU A 144 8.40 2.16 1.87
N PHE A 145 8.76 0.95 2.28
CA PHE A 145 9.39 -0.03 1.40
C PHE A 145 8.52 -0.38 0.20
N LYS A 146 7.22 -0.66 0.40
CA LYS A 146 6.26 -0.92 -0.68
C LYS A 146 6.20 0.23 -1.67
N THR A 147 6.16 1.47 -1.16
CA THR A 147 6.21 2.67 -1.99
C THR A 147 7.47 2.68 -2.87
N ALA A 148 8.64 2.37 -2.31
CA ALA A 148 9.88 2.30 -3.06
C ALA A 148 9.91 1.14 -4.07
N TRP A 149 9.27 0.01 -3.74
CA TRP A 149 9.13 -1.14 -4.63
C TRP A 149 8.23 -0.85 -5.83
N GLU A 150 7.15 -0.10 -5.63
CA GLU A 150 6.16 0.24 -6.66
C GLU A 150 6.47 1.54 -7.40
N VAL A 151 7.62 2.16 -7.13
CA VAL A 151 7.98 3.51 -7.62
C VAL A 151 7.92 3.65 -9.15
N ASP A 152 8.13 2.55 -9.89
CA ASP A 152 8.12 2.55 -11.36
C ASP A 152 6.70 2.58 -11.96
N ARG A 153 5.65 2.26 -11.19
CA ARG A 153 4.30 1.98 -11.72
C ARG A 153 3.71 3.15 -12.52
N SER A 154 4.04 4.39 -12.16
CA SER A 154 3.57 5.60 -12.85
C SER A 154 4.63 6.26 -13.73
N ARG A 155 5.84 5.71 -13.79
CA ARG A 155 6.95 6.31 -14.51
C ARG A 155 7.00 5.82 -15.94
N HIS A 156 7.31 6.74 -16.83
CA HIS A 156 7.46 6.47 -18.25
C HIS A 156 8.80 7.01 -18.72
N GLY A 157 9.49 6.24 -19.57
CA GLY A 157 10.74 6.64 -20.19
C GLY A 157 10.56 7.81 -21.17
N PRO A 158 11.64 8.27 -21.81
CA PRO A 158 11.54 9.27 -22.86
C PRO A 158 10.65 8.76 -24.00
N ARG A 159 9.90 9.68 -24.61
CA ARG A 159 9.11 9.40 -25.81
C ARG A 159 10.04 9.06 -26.98
N ASP A 160 9.75 7.98 -27.69
CA ASP A 160 10.46 7.63 -28.91
C ASP A 160 10.16 8.68 -29.99
N LEU A 161 11.23 9.29 -30.53
CA LEU A 161 11.11 10.38 -31.50
C LEU A 161 10.58 9.93 -32.87
N LYS A 162 10.66 8.63 -33.19
CA LYS A 162 10.21 8.07 -34.47
C LYS A 162 8.78 7.53 -34.37
N THR A 163 8.43 6.89 -33.27
CA THR A 163 7.12 6.23 -33.12
C THR A 163 6.13 7.03 -32.26
N GLY A 164 6.61 8.00 -31.48
CA GLY A 164 5.79 8.74 -30.52
C GLY A 164 5.39 7.92 -29.29
N GLU A 165 5.79 6.65 -29.21
CA GLU A 165 5.47 5.75 -28.12
C GLU A 165 6.29 6.08 -26.86
N GLN A 166 5.69 5.84 -25.70
CA GLN A 166 6.37 6.02 -24.41
C GLN A 166 6.37 4.69 -23.65
N LYS A 167 7.55 4.11 -23.47
CA LYS A 167 7.69 2.84 -22.75
C LYS A 167 7.62 3.07 -21.24
N PRO A 168 7.05 2.13 -20.45
CA PRO A 168 7.16 2.16 -19.00
C PRO A 168 8.62 2.24 -18.58
N TYR A 169 8.91 3.07 -17.57
CA TYR A 169 10.25 3.14 -17.02
C TYR A 169 10.50 1.90 -16.14
N VAL A 170 11.71 1.36 -16.20
CA VAL A 170 12.14 0.26 -15.35
C VAL A 170 13.38 0.73 -14.59
N SER A 171 13.31 0.74 -13.27
CA SER A 171 14.44 1.10 -12.42
C SER A 171 15.65 0.19 -12.67
N PRO A 172 16.89 0.71 -12.52
CA PRO A 172 18.10 -0.08 -12.70
C PRO A 172 18.13 -1.33 -11.81
N ALA A 173 18.77 -2.41 -12.30
CA ALA A 173 18.88 -3.66 -11.56
C ALA A 173 19.49 -3.47 -10.16
N ALA A 174 20.47 -2.57 -10.02
CA ALA A 174 21.09 -2.25 -8.73
C ALA A 174 20.08 -1.70 -7.70
N TYR A 175 19.12 -0.87 -8.11
CA TYR A 175 18.07 -0.36 -7.22
C TYR A 175 17.19 -1.50 -6.70
N ARG A 176 16.80 -2.42 -7.58
CA ARG A 176 16.00 -3.60 -7.21
C ARG A 176 16.75 -4.55 -6.28
N GLN A 177 18.05 -4.76 -6.53
CA GLN A 177 18.90 -5.58 -5.67
C GLN A 177 19.03 -4.99 -4.27
N GLU A 178 19.19 -3.66 -4.13
CA GLU A 178 19.23 -3.03 -2.81
C GLU A 178 17.92 -3.19 -2.04
N LEU A 179 16.76 -3.01 -2.70
CA LEU A 179 15.47 -3.28 -2.06
C LEU A 179 15.33 -4.75 -1.65
N GLN A 180 15.76 -5.70 -2.49
CA GLN A 180 15.75 -7.12 -2.13
C GLN A 180 16.64 -7.42 -0.91
N LYS A 181 17.81 -6.79 -0.79
CA LYS A 181 18.67 -6.92 0.40
C LYS A 181 17.98 -6.42 1.66
N ILE A 182 17.29 -5.28 1.59
CA ILE A 182 16.53 -4.72 2.72
C ILE A 182 15.38 -5.67 3.13
N ALA A 183 14.65 -6.21 2.16
CA ALA A 183 13.58 -7.18 2.42
C ALA A 183 14.12 -8.46 3.06
N SER A 184 15.21 -9.01 2.53
CA SER A 184 15.88 -10.21 3.08
C SER A 184 16.34 -9.97 4.51
N ALA A 185 17.03 -8.86 4.78
CA ALA A 185 17.55 -8.56 6.11
C ALA A 185 16.42 -8.42 7.16
N ASN A 186 15.29 -7.79 6.79
CA ASN A 186 14.14 -7.68 7.67
C ASN A 186 13.45 -9.03 7.91
N ALA A 187 13.23 -9.81 6.84
CA ALA A 187 12.67 -11.16 6.95
C ALA A 187 13.54 -12.05 7.85
N ASP A 188 14.87 -12.07 7.62
CA ASP A 188 15.82 -12.86 8.39
C ASP A 188 15.85 -12.45 9.86
N ARG A 189 15.83 -11.14 10.15
CA ARG A 189 15.77 -10.62 11.51
C ARG A 189 14.50 -11.07 12.24
N LEU A 190 13.35 -11.00 11.56
CA LEU A 190 12.06 -11.43 12.11
C LEU A 190 12.04 -12.94 12.36
N MET A 191 12.50 -13.75 11.40
CA MET A 191 12.59 -15.20 11.54
C MET A 191 13.54 -15.62 12.68
N LYS A 192 14.68 -14.93 12.86
CA LYS A 192 15.60 -15.20 13.97
C LYS A 192 15.01 -14.83 15.33
N THR A 193 14.25 -13.75 15.39
CA THR A 193 13.61 -13.31 16.65
C THR A 193 12.44 -14.23 16.99
N GLU A 194 11.66 -14.62 15.99
CA GLU A 194 10.59 -15.62 16.13
C GLU A 194 11.08 -16.93 16.73
N GLU A 195 12.25 -17.44 16.31
CA GLU A 195 12.79 -18.70 16.84
C GLU A 195 12.97 -18.64 18.36
N LYS A 196 13.35 -17.47 18.90
CA LYS A 196 13.49 -17.28 20.35
C LYS A 196 12.15 -17.31 21.05
N ASP A 197 11.13 -16.69 20.47
CA ASP A 197 9.77 -16.70 21.04
C ASP A 197 9.15 -18.09 20.98
N ALA A 198 9.44 -18.84 19.90
CA ALA A 198 8.94 -20.19 19.69
C ALA A 198 9.50 -21.20 20.71
N ALA A 199 10.59 -20.89 21.42
CA ALA A 199 11.09 -21.76 22.49
C ALA A 199 10.06 -21.99 23.61
N GLY A 200 9.16 -21.03 23.85
CA GLY A 200 8.08 -21.15 24.84
C GLY A 200 6.97 -22.14 24.45
N LEU A 201 6.93 -22.63 23.20
CA LEU A 201 5.92 -23.59 22.74
C LEU A 201 6.04 -24.98 23.42
N SER A 202 7.18 -25.26 24.04
CA SER A 202 7.40 -26.47 24.84
C SER A 202 7.17 -26.25 26.35
N GLY A 203 6.83 -25.03 26.78
CA GLY A 203 6.65 -24.65 28.19
C GLY A 203 5.28 -25.01 28.77
N SER A 204 4.81 -24.30 29.80
CA SER A 204 3.46 -24.45 30.34
C SER A 204 2.36 -24.06 29.34
N SER A 205 1.09 -24.36 29.60
CA SER A 205 -0.02 -23.94 28.72
C SER A 205 -0.09 -22.41 28.55
N THR A 206 0.19 -21.65 29.62
CA THR A 206 0.28 -20.19 29.60
C THR A 206 1.45 -19.71 28.71
N ASP A 207 2.60 -20.37 28.80
CA ASP A 207 3.77 -20.04 27.96
C ASP A 207 3.48 -20.31 26.48
N VAL A 208 2.78 -21.40 26.17
CA VAL A 208 2.37 -21.71 24.78
C VAL A 208 1.50 -20.62 24.20
N GLY A 209 0.52 -20.11 24.97
CA GLY A 209 -0.33 -19.02 24.51
C GLY A 209 0.46 -17.77 24.13
N MET A 210 1.35 -17.32 25.03
CA MET A 210 2.19 -16.13 24.78
C MET A 210 3.18 -16.36 23.63
N ALA A 211 3.86 -17.50 23.62
CA ALA A 211 4.80 -17.88 22.57
C ALA A 211 4.12 -17.95 21.20
N THR A 212 2.91 -18.50 21.14
CA THR A 212 2.11 -18.57 19.90
C THR A 212 1.79 -17.18 19.38
N MET A 213 1.32 -16.27 20.23
CA MET A 213 1.00 -14.90 19.83
C MET A 213 2.24 -14.20 19.25
N HIS A 214 3.37 -14.25 19.96
CA HIS A 214 4.59 -13.55 19.56
C HIS A 214 5.28 -14.17 18.34
N SER A 215 5.36 -15.50 18.26
CA SER A 215 5.97 -16.19 17.12
C SER A 215 5.13 -16.03 15.87
N LEU A 216 3.80 -16.25 15.95
CA LEU A 216 2.93 -16.15 14.78
C LEU A 216 2.87 -14.71 14.22
N GLU A 217 2.86 -13.69 15.07
CA GLU A 217 2.94 -12.29 14.64
C GLU A 217 4.23 -12.03 13.85
N LYS A 218 5.37 -12.54 14.33
CA LYS A 218 6.66 -12.37 13.65
C LYS A 218 6.73 -13.18 12.35
N LEU A 219 6.17 -14.38 12.30
CA LEU A 219 6.08 -15.15 11.05
C LEU A 219 5.23 -14.42 10.00
N LYS A 220 4.10 -13.81 10.38
CA LYS A 220 3.26 -13.02 9.48
C LYS A 220 4.01 -11.79 8.97
N LYS A 221 4.65 -11.03 9.86
CA LYS A 221 5.49 -9.88 9.47
C LYS A 221 6.65 -10.31 8.57
N ALA A 222 7.31 -11.44 8.85
CA ALA A 222 8.37 -11.97 8.01
C ALA A 222 7.85 -12.34 6.62
N SER A 223 6.70 -13.02 6.55
CA SER A 223 6.00 -13.33 5.30
C SER A 223 5.72 -12.08 4.46
N ASP A 224 5.28 -10.98 5.08
CA ASP A 224 5.04 -9.73 4.37
C ASP A 224 6.30 -9.16 3.70
N TRP A 225 7.47 -9.29 4.34
CA TRP A 225 8.75 -8.92 3.73
C TRP A 225 9.21 -9.94 2.67
N MET A 226 8.96 -11.22 2.89
CA MET A 226 9.37 -12.29 1.99
C MET A 226 8.63 -12.26 0.64
N LYS A 227 7.47 -11.60 0.54
CA LYS A 227 6.74 -11.37 -0.74
C LYS A 227 7.59 -10.67 -1.81
N PHE A 228 8.65 -9.97 -1.41
CA PHE A 228 9.55 -9.26 -2.31
C PHE A 228 10.80 -10.07 -2.68
N LEU A 229 10.87 -11.34 -2.26
CA LEU A 229 11.98 -12.26 -2.51
C LEU A 229 11.54 -13.39 -3.46
N PRO A 230 12.48 -14.04 -4.17
CA PRO A 230 12.15 -15.05 -5.19
C PRO A 230 11.30 -16.23 -4.69
N ASN A 231 11.53 -16.68 -3.45
CA ASN A 231 10.84 -17.84 -2.88
C ASN A 231 9.52 -17.47 -2.18
N GLY A 232 9.15 -16.18 -2.16
CA GLY A 232 7.99 -15.70 -1.44
C GLY A 232 8.03 -16.09 0.05
N ASP A 233 6.85 -16.20 0.65
CA ASP A 233 6.66 -16.47 2.08
C ASP A 233 6.70 -17.96 2.47
N GLN A 234 7.10 -18.85 1.56
CA GLN A 234 7.17 -20.30 1.82
C GLN A 234 7.99 -20.65 3.08
N PRO A 235 9.16 -20.04 3.36
CA PRO A 235 9.92 -20.37 4.57
C PRO A 235 9.17 -20.06 5.87
N ALA A 236 8.48 -18.92 5.93
CA ALA A 236 7.68 -18.54 7.10
C ALA A 236 6.49 -19.50 7.30
N ARG A 237 5.83 -19.91 6.22
CA ARG A 237 4.71 -20.87 6.26
C ARG A 237 5.16 -22.28 6.65
N ALA A 238 6.27 -22.76 6.12
CA ALA A 238 6.83 -24.06 6.49
C ALA A 238 7.20 -24.09 7.99
N ARG A 239 7.77 -23.00 8.51
CA ARG A 239 8.07 -22.88 9.92
C ARG A 239 6.81 -22.84 10.79
N ALA A 240 5.76 -22.17 10.35
CA ALA A 240 4.47 -22.19 11.03
C ALA A 240 3.93 -23.61 11.18
N GLU A 241 3.97 -24.41 10.10
CA GLU A 241 3.58 -25.82 10.17
C GLU A 241 4.40 -26.61 11.19
N GLN A 242 5.72 -26.39 11.24
CA GLN A 242 6.58 -27.01 12.25
C GLN A 242 6.23 -26.62 13.69
N ARG A 243 5.78 -25.37 13.92
CA ARG A 243 5.32 -24.93 15.25
C ARG A 243 4.01 -25.59 15.65
N GLY A 244 3.05 -25.68 14.72
CA GLY A 244 1.82 -26.46 14.92
C GLY A 244 2.13 -27.92 15.29
N ASP A 245 3.04 -28.56 14.54
CA ASP A 245 3.49 -29.93 14.81
C ASP A 245 4.17 -30.05 16.19
N THR A 246 4.90 -29.02 16.63
CA THR A 246 5.57 -28.99 17.95
C THR A 246 4.54 -28.96 19.09
N ILE A 247 3.48 -28.15 18.97
CA ILE A 247 2.42 -28.07 19.97
C ILE A 247 1.66 -29.40 20.06
N LEU A 248 1.34 -30.03 18.91
CA LEU A 248 0.60 -31.31 18.91
C LEU A 248 1.39 -32.50 19.45
N LYS A 249 2.73 -32.42 19.50
CA LYS A 249 3.59 -33.46 20.07
C LYS A 249 3.71 -33.39 21.60
N ARG A 250 3.10 -32.40 22.25
CA ARG A 250 3.08 -32.28 23.72
C ARG A 250 2.36 -33.48 24.34
N ALA A 251 2.76 -33.85 25.56
CA ALA A 251 2.18 -34.98 26.28
C ALA A 251 0.67 -34.82 26.54
N ASP A 252 0.21 -33.59 26.81
CA ASP A 252 -1.20 -33.22 26.82
C ASP A 252 -1.41 -31.96 25.96
N PRO A 253 -1.87 -32.10 24.71
CA PRO A 253 -2.12 -30.98 23.84
C PRO A 253 -3.49 -30.33 24.05
N THR A 254 -4.38 -30.90 24.88
CA THR A 254 -5.83 -30.58 24.92
C THR A 254 -6.11 -29.08 25.02
N PHE A 255 -5.44 -28.37 25.94
CA PHE A 255 -5.63 -26.93 26.16
C PHE A 255 -4.80 -26.03 25.23
N THR A 256 -4.02 -26.62 24.32
CA THR A 256 -3.13 -25.91 23.39
C THR A 256 -3.48 -26.14 21.92
N GLN A 257 -4.49 -26.96 21.62
CA GLN A 257 -4.92 -27.25 20.24
C GLN A 257 -5.28 -25.99 19.44
N GLY A 258 -5.94 -25.01 20.08
CA GLY A 258 -6.25 -23.74 19.42
C GLY A 258 -5.00 -22.95 18.97
N SER A 259 -3.88 -23.09 19.68
CA SER A 259 -2.61 -22.50 19.26
C SER A 259 -2.02 -23.21 18.03
N ALA A 260 -2.12 -24.54 17.98
CA ALA A 260 -1.69 -25.31 16.80
C ALA A 260 -2.54 -24.98 15.56
N THR A 261 -3.86 -24.82 15.74
CA THR A 261 -4.79 -24.38 14.69
C THR A 261 -4.34 -23.07 14.05
N ALA A 262 -4.02 -22.04 14.84
CA ALA A 262 -3.59 -20.75 14.32
C ALA A 262 -2.33 -20.83 13.44
N TYR A 263 -1.39 -21.72 13.79
CA TYR A 263 -0.20 -21.98 12.98
C TYR A 263 -0.53 -22.69 11.66
N TYR A 264 -1.40 -23.70 11.69
CA TYR A 264 -1.78 -24.43 10.48
C TYR A 264 -2.61 -23.56 9.51
N GLU A 265 -3.50 -22.71 10.04
CA GLU A 265 -4.23 -21.72 9.24
C GLU A 265 -3.28 -20.80 8.48
N PHE A 266 -2.26 -20.28 9.16
CA PHE A 266 -1.27 -19.43 8.53
C PHE A 266 -0.35 -20.20 7.56
N ALA A 267 0.04 -21.43 7.89
CA ALA A 267 0.86 -22.27 7.02
C ALA A 267 0.14 -22.56 5.68
N GLY A 268 -1.15 -22.91 5.74
CA GLY A 268 -2.01 -23.07 4.57
C GLY A 268 -1.58 -24.15 3.56
N SER A 269 -0.56 -24.96 3.88
CA SER A 269 -0.11 -26.09 3.06
C SER A 269 -1.19 -27.18 3.02
N PRO A 270 -1.19 -28.09 2.02
CA PRO A 270 -2.11 -29.22 2.00
C PRO A 270 -2.07 -30.04 3.30
N LYS A 271 -0.86 -30.30 3.82
CA LYS A 271 -0.66 -31.01 5.10
C LYS A 271 -1.24 -30.22 6.28
N ALA A 272 -1.00 -28.91 6.35
CA ALA A 272 -1.54 -28.05 7.40
C ALA A 272 -3.08 -28.02 7.36
N LYS A 273 -3.69 -27.96 6.18
CA LYS A 273 -5.15 -28.01 6.01
C LYS A 273 -5.74 -29.35 6.48
N GLU A 274 -5.08 -30.46 6.18
CA GLU A 274 -5.50 -31.78 6.67
C GLU A 274 -5.42 -31.86 8.19
N LYS A 275 -4.31 -31.38 8.79
CA LYS A 275 -4.15 -31.30 10.24
C LYS A 275 -5.19 -30.41 10.90
N LEU A 276 -5.50 -29.27 10.27
CA LEU A 276 -6.56 -28.37 10.73
C LEU A 276 -7.93 -29.06 10.71
N ALA A 277 -8.27 -29.78 9.63
CA ALA A 277 -9.52 -30.53 9.55
C ALA A 277 -9.61 -31.63 10.62
N GLN A 278 -8.51 -32.35 10.88
CA GLN A 278 -8.44 -33.36 11.94
C GLN A 278 -8.63 -32.73 13.33
N LEU A 279 -8.03 -31.58 13.58
CA LEU A 279 -8.21 -30.85 14.84
C LEU A 279 -9.64 -30.37 15.02
N ASN A 280 -10.23 -29.76 14.00
CA ASN A 280 -11.61 -29.28 14.05
C ASN A 280 -12.58 -30.43 14.33
N LYS A 281 -12.43 -31.57 13.65
CA LYS A 281 -13.24 -32.76 13.91
C LYS A 281 -13.11 -33.24 15.37
N LYS A 282 -11.89 -33.29 15.92
CA LYS A 282 -11.67 -33.68 17.33
C LYS A 282 -12.28 -32.69 18.31
N MET A 283 -12.18 -31.39 18.04
CA MET A 283 -12.79 -30.36 18.88
C MET A 283 -14.32 -30.43 18.84
N GLU A 284 -14.93 -30.68 17.67
CA GLU A 284 -16.37 -30.90 17.53
C GLU A 284 -16.82 -32.16 18.30
N GLU A 285 -16.10 -33.27 18.14
CA GLU A 285 -16.38 -34.51 18.88
C GLU A 285 -16.27 -34.31 20.41
N SER A 286 -15.25 -33.57 20.86
CA SER A 286 -15.08 -33.22 22.28
C SER A 286 -16.18 -32.29 22.79
N SER A 287 -16.59 -31.30 21.99
CA SER A 287 -17.70 -30.39 22.32
C SER A 287 -19.00 -31.15 22.49
N HIS A 288 -19.34 -32.02 21.52
CA HIS A 288 -20.52 -32.87 21.59
C HIS A 288 -20.48 -33.86 22.76
N ALA A 289 -19.31 -34.41 23.10
CA ALA A 289 -19.15 -35.28 24.27
C ALA A 289 -19.35 -34.52 25.59
N MET A 290 -18.90 -33.27 25.68
CA MET A 290 -19.13 -32.40 26.83
C MET A 290 -20.60 -31.99 26.94
N GLU A 291 -21.25 -31.63 25.83
CA GLU A 291 -22.70 -31.34 25.78
C GLU A 291 -23.51 -32.54 26.27
N LYS A 292 -23.24 -33.73 25.74
CA LYS A 292 -23.92 -34.96 26.15
C LYS A 292 -23.68 -35.30 27.62
N SER A 293 -22.48 -35.03 28.14
CA SER A 293 -22.15 -35.21 29.56
C SER A 293 -22.85 -34.18 30.45
N ALA A 294 -22.94 -32.92 30.00
CA ALA A 294 -23.66 -31.87 30.69
C ALA A 294 -25.17 -32.11 30.70
N GLU A 295 -25.75 -32.63 29.62
CA GLU A 295 -27.15 -33.08 29.55
C GLU A 295 -27.41 -34.25 30.48
N LYS A 296 -26.52 -35.25 30.52
CA LYS A 296 -26.60 -36.36 31.48
C LYS A 296 -26.50 -35.89 32.93
N MET A 297 -25.62 -34.95 33.25
CA MET A 297 -25.53 -34.37 34.60
C MET A 297 -26.79 -33.57 34.95
N LYS A 298 -27.31 -32.75 34.02
CA LYS A 298 -28.59 -32.05 34.22
C LYS A 298 -29.72 -33.06 34.47
N GLY A 299 -29.78 -34.13 33.69
CA GLY A 299 -30.75 -35.22 33.84
C GLY A 299 -30.61 -36.00 35.15
N ALA A 300 -29.38 -36.28 35.59
CA ALA A 300 -29.13 -36.93 36.88
C ALA A 300 -29.52 -36.02 38.06
N ILE A 301 -29.26 -34.71 37.97
CA ILE A 301 -29.66 -33.72 38.98
C ILE A 301 -31.20 -33.57 39.04
N THR A 302 -31.90 -33.68 37.91
CA THR A 302 -33.39 -33.71 37.92
C THR A 302 -33.96 -35.04 38.43
N VAL A 303 -33.28 -36.17 38.21
CA VAL A 303 -33.72 -37.50 38.68
C VAL A 303 -33.39 -37.73 40.17
N GLU A 304 -32.27 -37.22 40.70
CA GLU A 304 -31.98 -37.26 42.14
C GLU A 304 -32.90 -36.34 42.96
N LYS A 305 -33.52 -35.33 42.34
CA LYS A 305 -34.67 -34.61 42.92
C LYS A 305 -35.99 -35.36 42.75
N SER A 306 -35.98 -36.69 42.64
CA SER A 306 -37.22 -37.48 42.62
C SER A 306 -37.99 -37.32 43.93
N GLU A 307 -39.31 -37.36 43.81
CA GLU A 307 -40.31 -37.09 44.85
C GLU A 307 -40.08 -37.75 46.21
N ALA A 308 -39.26 -38.81 46.27
CA ALA A 308 -38.87 -39.50 47.50
C ALA A 308 -38.11 -38.60 48.48
N ASP A 309 -37.19 -37.76 47.99
CA ASP A 309 -36.41 -36.87 48.87
C ASP A 309 -37.21 -35.62 49.25
N GLN A 310 -38.11 -35.13 48.40
CA GLN A 310 -39.08 -34.10 48.79
C GLN A 310 -40.08 -34.62 49.84
N LYS A 311 -40.53 -35.88 49.75
CA LYS A 311 -41.40 -36.49 50.76
C LYS A 311 -40.67 -36.70 52.09
N LYS A 312 -39.40 -37.14 52.08
CA LYS A 312 -38.57 -37.26 53.28
C LYS A 312 -38.29 -35.91 53.93
N PHE A 313 -38.04 -34.86 53.14
CA PHE A 313 -37.82 -33.51 53.66
C PHE A 313 -39.10 -32.90 54.25
N LYS A 314 -40.26 -33.09 53.60
CA LYS A 314 -41.55 -32.67 54.16
C LYS A 314 -41.91 -33.43 55.44
N LYS A 315 -41.61 -34.73 55.51
CA LYS A 315 -41.84 -35.54 56.70
C LYS A 315 -40.90 -35.13 57.85
N GLY A 316 -39.60 -34.98 57.57
CA GLY A 316 -38.63 -34.51 58.57
C GLY A 316 -38.92 -33.09 59.06
N LYS A 317 -39.47 -32.20 58.21
CA LYS A 317 -39.91 -30.87 58.63
C LYS A 317 -41.13 -30.93 59.57
N ALA A 318 -42.12 -31.78 59.27
CA ALA A 318 -43.30 -31.95 60.11
C ALA A 318 -42.96 -32.60 61.46
N ASP A 319 -42.01 -33.52 61.49
CA ASP A 319 -41.54 -34.16 62.73
C ASP A 319 -40.74 -33.14 63.60
N LEU A 320 -39.95 -32.25 62.98
CA LEU A 320 -39.24 -31.18 63.69
C LEU A 320 -40.17 -30.10 64.26
N GLU A 321 -41.20 -29.69 63.52
CA GLU A 321 -42.20 -28.71 63.99
C GLU A 321 -42.96 -29.25 65.21
N LYS A 322 -43.22 -30.57 65.23
CA LYS A 322 -43.88 -31.26 66.34
C LYS A 322 -43.00 -31.41 67.58
N GLU A 323 -41.68 -31.60 67.42
CA GLU A 323 -40.72 -31.64 68.54
C GLU A 323 -40.39 -30.25 69.09
N LEU A 324 -40.47 -29.20 68.26
CA LEU A 324 -40.18 -27.82 68.66
C LEU A 324 -41.41 -27.01 69.12
N GLY A 325 -42.61 -27.58 69.08
CA GLY A 325 -43.80 -27.01 69.69
C GLY A 325 -44.43 -25.82 68.97
N PHE A 326 -44.40 -25.82 67.63
CA PHE A 326 -45.23 -24.93 66.80
C PHE A 326 -46.50 -25.64 66.32
#